data_AF-A0A9D6CHD7-F1
#
_entry.id   AF-A0A9D6CHD7-F1
#
_cell.length_a   1.000
_cell.length_b   1.000
_cell.length_c   1.000
_cell.angle_alpha   90.00
_cell.angle_beta   90.00
_cell.angle_gamma   90.00
#
_symmetry.space_group_name_H-M   'P 1'
#
loop_
_entity.id
_entity.type
_entity.pdbx_description
1 polymer ?
#
loop_
_entity_poly.entity_id
_entity_poly.type
_entity_poly.pdbx_seq_one_letter_code
_entity_poly.pdbx_strand_id
1 'polypeptide(L)'
;MIEIDWRPTPRALRLWAVTLAAALAAVGSLFHFVDWGLFAAGKGMAPFLWGFGAFALVTAGTGTRIGLPAYWAWMAFVLVVGTVIGTVALGAVYFLVVTPLGVVSRLLGRDRLELRGARARSMWRAIPNGGMHDPTRTF
;
A
#
# COMPACT_ATOMS: atom_id res chain seq x y z
N MET A 1 0.63 14.17 -4.03
CA MET A 1 0.84 14.17 -2.57
C MET A 1 -0.55 14.04 -1.95
N ILE A 2 -0.83 13.04 -1.12
CA ILE A 2 -2.15 12.95 -0.46
C ILE A 2 -2.16 14.02 0.64
N GLU A 3 -2.89 15.10 0.42
CA GLU A 3 -3.11 16.12 1.45
C GLU A 3 -4.19 15.60 2.40
N ILE A 4 -3.78 15.29 3.64
CA ILE A 4 -4.72 14.91 4.69
C ILE A 4 -5.32 16.20 5.25
N ASP A 5 -6.62 16.38 5.06
CA ASP A 5 -7.35 17.50 5.66
C ASP A 5 -7.46 17.32 7.17
N TRP A 6 -6.54 17.93 7.92
CA TRP A 6 -6.52 17.89 9.39
C TRP A 6 -7.60 18.76 10.05
N ARG A 7 -8.26 19.63 9.28
CA ARG A 7 -9.39 20.48 9.71
C ARG A 7 -10.61 20.25 8.81
N PRO A 8 -11.21 19.05 8.83
CA PRO A 8 -12.35 18.74 7.98
C PRO A 8 -13.55 19.62 8.32
N THR A 9 -14.34 19.96 7.30
CA THR A 9 -15.63 20.61 7.53
C THR A 9 -16.58 19.69 8.31
N PRO A 10 -17.55 20.22 9.07
CA PRO A 10 -18.49 19.37 9.82
C PRO A 10 -19.26 18.36 8.96
N ARG A 11 -19.49 18.68 7.67
CA ARG A 11 -20.10 17.76 6.70
C ARG A 11 -19.13 16.63 6.31
N ALA A 12 -17.87 16.95 6.04
CA ALA A 12 -16.85 15.96 5.72
C ALA A 12 -16.64 14.98 6.88
N LEU A 13 -16.69 15.47 8.12
CA LEU A 13 -16.57 14.62 9.31
C LEU A 13 -17.73 13.61 9.44
N ARG A 14 -18.96 14.07 9.17
CA ARG A 14 -20.14 13.18 9.14
C ARG A 14 -20.06 12.18 8.00
N LEU A 15 -19.62 12.62 6.82
CA LEU A 15 -19.46 11.73 5.67
C LEU A 15 -18.44 10.64 5.97
N TRP A 16 -17.27 11.00 6.50
CA TRP A 16 -16.25 10.05 6.94
C TRP A 16 -16.83 9.01 7.92
N ALA A 17 -17.54 9.47 8.96
CA ALA A 17 -18.12 8.60 9.97
C ALA A 17 -19.18 7.65 9.39
N VAL A 18 -20.05 8.15 8.50
CA VAL A 18 -21.07 7.33 7.81
C VAL A 18 -20.42 6.32 6.86
N THR A 19 -19.41 6.73 6.09
CA THR A 19 -18.69 5.81 5.19
C THR A 19 -17.98 4.71 5.96
N LEU A 20 -17.35 5.04 7.10
CA LEU A 20 -16.70 4.07 7.96
C LEU A 20 -17.72 3.10 8.56
N ALA A 21 -18.83 3.61 9.09
CA ALA A 21 -19.91 2.80 9.64
C ALA A 21 -20.50 1.85 8.59
N ALA A 22 -20.77 2.34 7.37
CA ALA A 22 -21.30 1.54 6.27
C ALA A 22 -20.33 0.45 5.83
N ALA A 23 -19.03 0.78 5.70
CA ALA A 23 -18.01 -0.21 5.35
C ALA A 23 -17.90 -1.31 6.42
N LEU A 24 -17.85 -0.93 7.70
CA LEU A 24 -17.78 -1.90 8.81
C LEU A 24 -19.04 -2.74 8.93
N ALA A 25 -20.22 -2.16 8.68
CA ALA A 25 -21.48 -2.90 8.64
C ALA A 25 -21.44 -3.97 7.54
N ALA A 26 -21.06 -3.59 6.32
CA ALA A 26 -20.95 -4.52 5.20
C ALA A 26 -19.94 -5.64 5.48
N VAL A 27 -18.76 -5.31 6.02
CA VAL A 27 -17.75 -6.31 6.38
C VAL A 27 -18.25 -7.21 7.50
N GLY A 28 -18.84 -6.66 8.58
CA GLY A 28 -19.39 -7.45 9.67
C GLY A 28 -20.52 -8.38 9.21
N SER A 29 -21.38 -7.94 8.29
CA SER A 29 -22.39 -8.78 7.65
C SER A 29 -21.76 -9.90 6.84
N LEU A 30 -20.68 -9.64 6.10
CA LEU A 30 -19.96 -10.69 5.39
C LEU A 30 -19.41 -11.74 6.36
N PHE A 31 -18.80 -11.33 7.47
CA PHE A 31 -18.32 -12.24 8.52
C PHE A 31 -19.43 -13.02 9.23
N HIS A 32 -20.65 -12.48 9.28
CA HIS A 32 -21.79 -13.15 9.91
C HIS A 32 -22.48 -14.17 8.99
N PHE A 33 -22.67 -13.81 7.71
CA PHE A 33 -23.47 -14.58 6.75
C PHE A 33 -22.64 -15.53 5.87
N VAL A 34 -21.31 -15.37 5.81
CA VAL A 34 -20.44 -16.26 5.04
C VAL A 34 -19.84 -17.34 5.95
N ASP A 35 -20.21 -18.58 5.66
CA ASP A 35 -19.88 -19.74 6.50
C ASP A 35 -18.70 -20.56 5.97
N TRP A 36 -17.93 -20.00 5.05
CA TRP A 36 -16.80 -20.68 4.42
C TRP A 36 -15.46 -20.03 4.78
N GLY A 37 -14.46 -20.87 5.09
CA GLY A 37 -13.07 -20.46 5.26
C GLY A 37 -12.84 -19.52 6.44
N LEU A 38 -12.07 -18.44 6.21
CA LEU A 38 -11.68 -17.45 7.23
C LEU A 38 -12.89 -16.78 7.89
N PHE A 39 -14.01 -16.65 7.17
CA PHE A 39 -15.24 -16.01 7.69
C PHE A 39 -15.98 -16.90 8.69
N ALA A 40 -15.99 -18.22 8.48
CA ALA A 40 -16.55 -19.19 9.42
C ALA A 40 -15.81 -19.18 10.77
N ALA A 41 -14.47 -19.14 10.72
CA ALA A 41 -13.62 -19.05 11.90
C ALA A 41 -13.72 -17.66 12.58
N GLY A 42 -14.05 -16.62 11.81
CA GLY A 42 -14.11 -15.23 12.26
C GLY A 42 -15.51 -14.72 12.65
N LYS A 43 -16.55 -15.57 12.68
CA LYS A 43 -17.94 -15.14 12.98
C LYS A 43 -18.09 -14.34 14.28
N GLY A 44 -17.30 -14.67 15.30
CA GLY A 44 -17.27 -13.95 16.58
C GLY A 44 -16.80 -12.49 16.46
N MET A 45 -16.17 -12.10 15.35
CA MET A 45 -15.68 -10.75 15.10
C MET A 45 -16.77 -9.79 14.60
N ALA A 46 -17.84 -10.32 14.01
CA ALA A 46 -18.95 -9.54 13.47
C ALA A 46 -19.58 -8.55 14.47
N PRO A 47 -19.92 -8.93 15.73
CA PRO A 47 -20.49 -7.98 16.69
C PRO A 47 -19.52 -6.85 17.07
N PHE A 48 -18.21 -7.10 17.10
CA PHE A 48 -17.22 -6.06 17.36
C PHE A 48 -17.14 -5.05 16.22
N LEU A 49 -17.18 -5.54 14.97
CA LEU A 49 -17.19 -4.68 13.77
C LEU A 49 -18.43 -3.80 13.73
N TRP A 50 -19.60 -4.37 14.03
CA TRP A 50 -20.84 -3.60 14.13
C TRP A 50 -20.84 -2.63 15.30
N GLY A 51 -20.31 -3.01 16.46
CA GLY A 51 -20.16 -2.12 17.62
C GLY A 51 -19.28 -0.91 17.31
N PHE A 52 -18.15 -1.13 16.63
CA PHE A 52 -17.27 -0.04 16.20
C PHE A 52 -17.91 0.84 15.11
N GLY A 53 -18.66 0.24 14.17
CA GLY A 53 -19.43 0.98 13.18
C GLY A 53 -20.54 1.84 13.80
N ALA A 54 -21.26 1.30 14.79
CA ALA A 54 -22.27 2.05 15.54
C ALA A 54 -21.65 3.20 16.33
N PHE A 55 -20.49 2.98 16.97
CA PHE A 55 -19.74 4.03 17.63
C PHE A 55 -19.34 5.15 16.66
N ALA A 56 -18.81 4.80 15.48
CA ALA A 56 -18.50 5.78 14.44
C ALA A 56 -19.75 6.58 14.03
N LEU A 57 -20.91 5.92 13.88
CA LEU A 57 -22.17 6.59 13.56
C LEU A 57 -22.60 7.58 14.67
N VAL A 58 -22.42 7.22 15.95
CA VAL A 58 -22.70 8.11 17.08
C VAL A 58 -21.82 9.36 17.04
N THR A 59 -20.53 9.22 16.66
CA THR A 59 -19.65 10.39 16.51
C THR A 59 -20.14 11.37 15.43
N ALA A 60 -20.86 10.89 14.40
CA ALA A 60 -21.48 11.73 13.38
C ALA A 60 -22.62 12.60 13.95
N GLY A 61 -23.38 12.08 14.92
CA GLY A 61 -24.49 12.77 15.58
C GLY A 61 -24.05 13.85 16.57
N THR A 62 -22.97 13.61 17.31
CA THR A 62 -22.43 14.56 18.32
C THR A 62 -21.69 15.77 17.74
N GLY A 63 -21.52 15.84 16.42
CA GLY A 63 -20.85 16.93 15.72
C GLY A 63 -19.33 16.96 15.98
N THR A 64 -18.73 18.15 15.90
CA THR A 64 -17.27 18.32 15.82
C THR A 64 -16.52 18.01 17.12
N ARG A 65 -17.20 18.00 18.29
CA ARG A 65 -16.51 17.85 19.59
C ARG A 65 -15.85 16.48 19.78
N ILE A 66 -16.52 15.40 19.38
CA ILE A 66 -16.03 14.03 19.54
C ILE A 66 -15.55 13.44 18.21
N GLY A 67 -16.16 13.83 17.09
CA GLY A 67 -15.76 13.32 15.78
C GLY A 67 -14.35 13.75 15.38
N LEU A 68 -13.90 14.96 15.74
CA LEU A 68 -12.58 15.47 15.34
C LEU A 68 -11.41 14.66 15.94
N PRO A 69 -11.34 14.41 17.26
CA PRO A 69 -10.27 13.57 17.82
C PRO A 69 -10.36 12.11 17.33
N ALA A 70 -11.58 11.57 17.13
CA ALA A 70 -11.76 10.23 16.57
C ALA A 70 -11.24 10.14 15.12
N TYR A 71 -11.50 11.15 14.30
CA TYR A 71 -10.98 11.25 12.94
C TYR A 71 -9.46 11.30 12.91
N TRP A 72 -8.83 12.12 13.76
CA TRP A 72 -7.37 12.19 13.85
C TRP A 72 -6.73 10.87 14.27
N ALA A 73 -7.29 10.22 15.30
CA ALA A 73 -6.80 8.92 15.76
C ALA A 73 -6.89 7.87 14.63
N TRP A 74 -8.01 7.85 13.91
CA TRP A 74 -8.21 6.95 12.78
C TRP A 74 -7.26 7.25 11.61
N MET A 75 -7.07 8.51 11.24
CA MET A 75 -6.14 8.89 10.17
C MET A 75 -4.70 8.52 10.51
N ALA A 76 -4.27 8.74 11.74
CA ALA A 76 -2.94 8.33 12.21
C ALA A 76 -2.78 6.80 12.15
N PHE A 77 -3.78 6.05 12.60
CA PHE A 77 -3.79 4.59 12.52
C PHE A 77 -3.66 4.09 11.08
N VAL A 78 -4.49 4.61 10.16
CA VAL A 78 -4.46 4.25 8.74
C VAL A 78 -3.10 4.55 8.11
N LEU A 79 -2.47 5.68 8.47
CA LEU A 79 -1.15 6.05 7.96
C LEU A 79 -0.07 5.03 8.37
N VAL A 80 -0.05 4.65 9.64
CA VAL A 80 0.91 3.66 10.17
C VAL A 80 0.69 2.30 9.52
N VAL A 81 -0.55 1.83 9.51
CA VAL A 81 -0.92 0.53 8.90
C VAL A 81 -0.59 0.51 7.42
N GLY A 82 -0.94 1.56 6.67
CA GLY A 82 -0.65 1.67 5.25
C GLY A 82 0.86 1.64 4.96
N THR A 83 1.66 2.32 5.79
CA THR A 83 3.13 2.31 5.65
C THR A 83 3.72 0.92 5.92
N VAL A 84 3.24 0.24 6.98
CA VAL A 84 3.71 -1.11 7.33
C VAL A 84 3.32 -2.10 6.24
N ILE A 85 2.06 -2.12 5.82
CA ILE A 85 1.57 -3.01 4.75
C ILE A 85 2.32 -2.73 3.45
N GLY A 86 2.49 -1.47 3.06
CA GLY A 86 3.23 -1.10 1.86
C GLY A 86 4.67 -1.59 1.88
N THR A 87 5.36 -1.42 3.01
CA THR A 87 6.74 -1.89 3.21
C THR A 87 6.82 -3.42 3.16
N VAL A 88 5.91 -4.11 3.86
CA VAL A 88 5.87 -5.58 3.90
C VAL A 88 5.53 -6.14 2.52
N ALA A 89 4.55 -5.58 1.82
CA ALA A 89 4.16 -6.00 0.48
C ALA A 89 5.32 -5.82 -0.51
N LEU A 90 6.00 -4.67 -0.48
CA LEU A 90 7.18 -4.43 -1.31
C LEU A 90 8.30 -5.42 -0.98
N GLY A 91 8.55 -5.67 0.31
CA GLY A 91 9.51 -6.67 0.76
C GLY A 91 9.16 -8.07 0.27
N ALA A 92 7.90 -8.48 0.38
CA ALA A 92 7.43 -9.77 -0.10
C ALA A 92 7.63 -9.93 -1.61
N VAL A 93 7.26 -8.92 -2.42
CA VAL A 93 7.49 -8.94 -3.87
C VAL A 93 8.99 -9.02 -4.18
N TYR A 94 9.81 -8.23 -3.49
CA TYR A 94 11.25 -8.24 -3.69
C TYR A 94 11.88 -9.60 -3.38
N PHE A 95 11.54 -10.22 -2.25
CA PHE A 95 12.16 -11.48 -1.83
C PHE A 95 11.56 -12.72 -2.50
N LEU A 96 10.27 -12.71 -2.85
CA LEU A 96 9.59 -13.86 -3.47
C LEU A 96 9.60 -13.83 -4.99
N VAL A 97 9.78 -12.67 -5.62
CA VAL A 97 9.76 -12.53 -7.08
C VAL A 97 11.09 -12.04 -7.62
N VAL A 98 11.53 -10.86 -7.20
CA VAL A 98 12.72 -10.21 -7.79
C VAL A 98 14.00 -10.97 -7.46
N THR A 99 14.18 -11.33 -6.18
CA THR A 99 15.34 -12.06 -5.68
C THR A 99 15.50 -13.43 -6.36
N PRO A 100 14.50 -14.32 -6.39
CA PRO A 100 14.65 -15.61 -7.05
C PRO A 100 14.86 -15.47 -8.56
N LEU A 101 14.26 -14.46 -9.20
CA LEU A 101 14.52 -14.19 -10.62
C LEU A 101 16.01 -13.86 -10.87
N GLY A 102 16.62 -13.05 -9.99
CA GLY A 102 18.06 -12.75 -10.03
C GLY A 102 18.94 -13.97 -9.70
N VAL A 103 18.52 -14.82 -8.76
CA VAL A 103 19.22 -16.08 -8.45
C VAL A 103 19.17 -17.01 -9.67
N VAL A 104 18.02 -17.18 -10.30
CA VAL A 104 17.87 -18.00 -11.52
C VAL A 104 18.71 -17.43 -12.65
N SER A 105 18.73 -16.12 -12.88
CA SER A 105 19.59 -15.53 -13.92
C SER A 105 21.08 -15.78 -13.67
N ARG A 106 21.49 -15.74 -12.39
CA ARG A 106 22.87 -16.03 -11.97
C ARG A 106 23.23 -17.50 -12.16
N LEU A 107 22.31 -18.42 -11.86
CA LEU A 107 22.49 -19.87 -12.08
C LEU A 107 22.56 -20.21 -13.57
N LEU A 108 21.77 -19.55 -14.41
CA LEU A 108 21.78 -19.72 -15.87
C LEU A 108 23.00 -19.09 -16.56
N GLY A 109 23.95 -18.53 -15.81
CA GLY A 109 25.16 -17.90 -16.35
C GLY A 109 24.88 -16.62 -17.15
N ARG A 110 23.66 -16.09 -17.12
CA ARG A 110 23.29 -14.85 -17.81
C ARG A 110 23.74 -13.66 -16.98
N ASP A 111 24.96 -13.20 -17.20
CA ASP A 111 25.46 -11.95 -16.64
C ASP A 111 24.94 -10.74 -17.43
N ARG A 112 23.63 -10.45 -17.33
CA ARG A 112 23.00 -9.33 -18.04
C ARG A 112 23.52 -7.96 -17.60
N LEU A 113 24.07 -7.88 -16.39
CA LEU A 113 24.63 -6.66 -15.81
C LEU A 113 26.15 -6.59 -15.98
N GLU A 114 26.77 -7.59 -16.60
CA GLU A 114 28.22 -7.70 -16.80
C GLU A 114 29.02 -7.45 -15.51
N LEU A 115 28.43 -7.82 -14.36
CA LEU A 115 28.97 -7.56 -13.02
C LEU A 115 30.28 -8.33 -12.77
N ARG A 116 30.53 -9.39 -13.54
CA ARG A 116 31.76 -10.19 -13.48
C ARG A 116 32.84 -9.68 -14.44
N GLY A 117 32.63 -8.55 -15.11
CA GLY A 117 33.66 -7.91 -15.93
C GLY A 117 34.94 -7.64 -15.14
N ALA A 118 36.09 -7.71 -15.82
CA ALA A 118 37.38 -7.39 -15.23
C ALA A 118 37.33 -6.06 -14.47
N ARG A 119 38.08 -5.94 -13.36
CA ARG A 119 38.24 -4.71 -12.56
C ARG A 119 38.87 -3.61 -13.41
N ALA A 120 38.09 -3.01 -14.31
CA ALA A 120 38.51 -1.96 -15.20
C ALA A 120 38.46 -0.63 -14.45
N ARG A 121 39.40 0.27 -14.75
CA ARG A 121 39.39 1.64 -14.19
C ARG A 121 38.15 2.44 -14.63
N SER A 122 37.40 1.97 -15.63
CA SER A 122 36.21 2.64 -16.13
C SER A 122 35.22 1.65 -16.74
N MET A 123 33.92 1.93 -16.61
CA MET A 123 32.85 1.19 -17.30
C MET A 123 32.59 1.68 -18.74
N TRP A 124 33.38 2.63 -19.23
CA TRP A 124 33.25 3.13 -20.60
C TRP A 124 33.61 2.02 -21.58
N ARG A 125 32.70 1.73 -22.52
CA ARG A 125 32.98 0.90 -23.69
C ARG A 125 33.33 1.81 -24.86
N ALA A 126 34.41 1.48 -25.55
CA ALA A 126 34.70 2.10 -26.83
C ALA A 126 33.56 1.77 -27.80
N ILE A 127 33.11 2.78 -28.55
CA ILE A 127 32.09 2.60 -29.58
C ILE A 127 32.68 1.62 -30.60
N PRO A 128 32.01 0.47 -30.88
CA PRO A 128 32.45 -0.42 -31.93
C PRO A 128 32.36 0.39 -33.22
N ASN A 129 33.50 0.56 -33.89
CA ASN A 129 33.72 1.47 -35.01
C ASN A 129 33.98 2.90 -34.49
N GLY A 130 35.23 3.37 -34.62
CA GLY A 130 35.62 4.77 -34.39
C GLY A 130 35.01 5.74 -35.42
N GLY A 131 33.74 5.54 -35.75
CA GLY A 131 32.95 6.45 -36.54
C GLY A 131 32.89 7.77 -35.80
N MET A 132 33.38 8.80 -36.46
CA MET A 132 33.22 10.18 -36.05
C MET A 132 31.75 10.40 -35.66
N HIS A 133 31.53 10.92 -34.45
CA HIS A 133 30.20 11.28 -34.00
C HIS A 133 29.66 12.34 -34.97
N ASP A 134 28.76 11.94 -35.86
CA ASP A 134 28.14 12.82 -36.84
C ASP A 134 26.87 13.42 -36.22
N PRO A 135 26.89 14.69 -35.78
CA PRO A 135 25.75 15.32 -35.12
C PRO A 135 24.57 15.56 -36.07
N THR A 136 24.69 15.28 -37.36
CA THR A 136 23.64 15.54 -38.35
C THR A 136 22.65 14.38 -38.54
N ARG A 137 22.89 13.19 -37.96
CA ARG A 137 22.06 11.99 -38.17
C ARG A 137 20.90 11.78 -37.18
N THR A 138 20.68 12.69 -36.23
CA THR A 138 19.64 12.55 -35.18
C THR A 138 18.43 13.49 -35.36
N PHE A 139 18.25 14.06 -36.55
CA PHE A 139 17.04 14.81 -36.91
C PHE A 139 16.28 14.09 -38.03
#